data_AF-A0A212EWH8-F1
#
_entry.id   AF-A0A212EWH8-F1
#
_cell.length_a   1.000
_cell.length_b   1.000
_cell.length_c   1.000
_cell.angle_alpha   90.00
_cell.angle_beta   90.00
_cell.angle_gamma   90.00
#
_symmetry.space_group_name_H-M   'P 1'
#
loop_
_entity.id
_entity.type
_entity.pdbx_description
1 polymer ?
#
loop_
_entity_poly.entity_id
_entity_poly.type
_entity_poly.pdbx_seq_one_letter_code
_entity_poly.pdbx_strand_id
1 'polypeptide(L)'
;METHHNLVEIEYKPELDSPKTICRCCLSSDRRVVKIENYRELFVELADIIVSDSDGLPQWLCWECSCLLLKSVRFKQKVLKAHLTLYNYHSRCAP
;
A
#
# COMPACT_ATOMS: atom_id res chain seq x y z
N MET A 1 -25.34 52.83 32.97
CA MET A 1 -25.50 51.36 33.05
C MET A 1 -25.22 50.81 31.68
N GLU A 2 -23.98 50.39 31.49
CA GLU A 2 -23.43 49.83 30.26
C GLU A 2 -23.98 48.42 30.04
N THR A 3 -24.33 48.08 28.80
CA THR A 3 -24.36 46.69 28.34
C THR A 3 -23.77 46.64 26.94
N HIS A 4 -22.44 46.69 26.84
CA HIS A 4 -21.72 46.34 25.63
C HIS A 4 -21.86 44.82 25.43
N HIS A 5 -22.71 44.42 24.47
CA HIS A 5 -22.74 43.04 23.99
C HIS A 5 -21.52 42.82 23.11
N ASN A 6 -20.53 42.10 23.65
CA ASN A 6 -19.39 41.60 22.89
C ASN A 6 -19.87 40.50 21.93
N LEU A 7 -19.96 40.82 20.65
CA LEU A 7 -20.05 39.83 19.58
C LEU A 7 -18.65 39.22 19.41
N VAL A 8 -18.45 38.04 19.97
CA VAL A 8 -17.25 37.24 19.71
C VAL A 8 -17.38 36.73 18.28
N GLU A 9 -16.65 37.34 17.35
CA GLU A 9 -16.44 36.78 16.01
C GLU A 9 -15.71 35.45 16.17
N ILE A 10 -16.44 34.34 16.02
CA ILE A 10 -15.86 33.01 15.99
C ILE A 10 -15.18 32.88 14.63
N GLU A 11 -13.87 33.14 14.60
CA GLU A 11 -13.01 32.93 13.44
C GLU A 11 -12.97 31.42 13.14
N TYR A 12 -13.84 30.95 12.24
CA TYR A 12 -13.85 29.57 11.77
C TYR A 12 -12.64 29.36 10.87
N LYS A 13 -11.51 28.94 11.46
CA LYS A 13 -10.41 28.38 10.67
C LYS A 13 -10.84 26.99 10.20
N PRO A 14 -11.05 26.76 8.90
CA PRO A 14 -11.21 25.41 8.41
C PRO A 14 -9.88 24.69 8.71
N GLU A 15 -9.92 23.73 9.62
CA GLU A 15 -8.86 22.75 9.76
C GLU A 15 -8.85 21.96 8.45
N LEU A 16 -8.02 22.42 7.52
CA LEU A 16 -7.78 21.72 6.26
C LEU A 16 -7.06 20.43 6.65
N ASP A 17 -7.84 19.38 6.91
CA ASP A 17 -7.38 18.04 7.22
C ASP A 17 -6.24 17.72 6.26
N SER A 18 -5.01 17.60 6.78
CA SER A 18 -3.86 17.21 5.96
C SER A 18 -4.24 15.96 5.17
N PRO A 19 -3.88 15.83 3.88
CA PRO A 19 -4.31 14.71 3.06
C PRO A 19 -3.97 13.41 3.77
N LYS A 20 -5.01 12.72 4.28
CA LYS A 20 -4.85 11.50 5.07
C LYS A 20 -4.14 10.49 4.19
N THR A 21 -2.95 10.07 4.61
CA THR A 21 -2.20 9.08 3.89
C THR A 21 -2.85 7.71 4.10
N ILE A 22 -3.47 7.19 3.04
CA ILE A 22 -4.20 5.92 3.06
C ILE A 22 -3.32 4.85 2.44
N CYS A 23 -3.25 3.67 3.08
CA CYS A 23 -2.55 2.53 2.52
C CYS A 23 -3.29 1.96 1.30
N ARG A 24 -2.61 1.76 0.18
CA ARG A 24 -3.18 1.18 -1.05
C ARG A 24 -3.71 -0.25 -0.86
N CYS A 25 -3.06 -1.07 -0.03
CA CYS A 25 -3.47 -2.47 0.13
C CYS A 25 -4.66 -2.64 1.06
N CYS A 26 -4.65 -1.99 2.23
CA CYS A 26 -5.65 -2.22 3.27
C CYS A 26 -6.64 -1.09 3.46
N LEU A 27 -6.47 0.02 2.72
CA LEU A 27 -7.29 1.23 2.78
C LEU A 27 -7.44 1.84 4.19
N SER A 28 -6.59 1.45 5.15
CA SER A 28 -6.55 2.04 6.48
C SER A 28 -5.82 3.39 6.45
N SER A 29 -6.35 4.36 7.21
CA SER A 29 -5.66 5.58 7.62
C SER A 29 -4.83 5.35 8.90
N ASP A 30 -4.13 6.39 9.35
CA ASP A 30 -3.47 6.45 10.68
C ASP A 30 -2.39 5.39 10.90
N ARG A 31 -1.72 4.99 9.82
CA ARG A 31 -0.59 4.06 9.86
C ARG A 31 0.70 4.75 9.45
N ARG A 32 1.83 4.20 9.90
CA ARG A 32 3.13 4.53 9.32
C ARG A 32 3.18 4.01 7.89
N VAL A 33 3.23 4.94 6.94
CA VAL A 33 3.25 4.64 5.51
C VAL A 33 4.57 5.06 4.86
N VAL A 34 4.85 4.45 3.71
CA VAL A 34 5.95 4.78 2.80
C VAL A 34 5.39 4.99 1.39
N LYS A 35 6.12 5.70 0.52
CA LYS A 35 5.73 5.84 -0.90
C LYS A 35 5.72 4.48 -1.59
N ILE A 36 4.72 4.25 -2.44
CA ILE A 36 4.54 2.97 -3.14
C ILE A 36 5.53 2.73 -4.28
N GLU A 37 6.25 3.76 -4.74
CA GLU A 37 7.17 3.72 -5.89
C GLU A 37 8.15 2.53 -5.83
N ASN A 38 8.77 2.30 -4.67
CA ASN A 38 9.72 1.19 -4.47
C ASN A 38 9.08 -0.21 -4.41
N TYR A 39 7.75 -0.29 -4.47
CA TYR A 39 6.99 -1.54 -4.35
C TYR A 39 6.20 -1.87 -5.61
N ARG A 40 6.19 -1.00 -6.65
CA ARG A 40 5.39 -1.19 -7.87
C ARG A 40 5.64 -2.52 -8.55
N GLU A 41 6.90 -2.89 -8.69
CA GLU A 41 7.30 -4.16 -9.31
C GLU A 41 6.74 -5.37 -8.54
N LEU A 42 6.64 -5.28 -7.21
CA LEU A 42 6.11 -6.36 -6.38
C LEU A 42 4.60 -6.57 -6.56
N PHE A 43 3.85 -5.51 -6.90
CA PHE A 43 2.42 -5.65 -7.24
C PHE A 43 2.22 -6.40 -8.54
N VAL A 44 3.05 -6.09 -9.55
CA VAL A 44 3.06 -6.82 -10.83
C VAL A 44 3.50 -8.25 -10.58
N GLU A 45 4.63 -8.44 -9.90
CA GLU A 45 5.18 -9.77 -9.66
C GLU A 45 4.21 -10.66 -8.86
N LEU A 46 3.48 -10.13 -7.89
CA LEU A 46 2.55 -10.92 -7.09
C LEU A 46 1.24 -11.20 -7.83
N ALA A 47 0.60 -10.15 -8.37
CA ALA A 47 -0.82 -10.15 -8.75
C ALA A 47 -1.11 -9.51 -10.11
N ASP A 48 -0.09 -9.21 -10.91
CA ASP A 48 -0.21 -8.53 -12.21
C ASP A 48 -0.94 -7.18 -12.15
N ILE A 49 -0.86 -6.51 -11.00
CA ILE A 49 -1.45 -5.19 -10.78
C ILE A 49 -0.43 -4.10 -11.14
N ILE A 50 -0.78 -3.26 -12.11
CA ILE A 50 0.03 -2.09 -12.48
C ILE A 50 -0.32 -0.94 -11.53
N VAL A 51 0.70 -0.40 -10.87
CA VAL A 51 0.59 0.79 -10.00
C VAL A 51 1.01 2.01 -10.82
N SER A 52 0.07 2.93 -11.04
CA SER A 52 0.31 4.20 -11.73
C SER A 52 0.05 5.38 -10.79
N ASP A 53 0.72 6.51 -11.02
CA ASP A 53 0.39 7.77 -10.33
C ASP A 53 -0.97 8.33 -10.78
N SER A 54 -1.43 7.93 -11.97
CA SER A 54 -2.67 8.42 -12.59
C SER A 54 -3.88 7.52 -12.38
N ASP A 55 -3.76 6.42 -11.63
CA ASP A 55 -4.87 5.48 -11.43
C ASP A 55 -5.92 5.92 -10.39
N GLY A 56 -5.71 7.08 -9.77
CA GLY A 56 -6.62 7.63 -8.76
C GLY A 56 -6.62 6.86 -7.44
N LEU A 57 -5.71 5.90 -7.25
CA LEU A 57 -5.59 5.10 -6.04
C LEU A 57 -4.50 5.65 -5.10
N PRO A 58 -4.53 5.27 -3.81
CA PRO A 58 -3.54 5.75 -2.86
C PRO A 58 -2.11 5.41 -3.27
N GLN A 59 -1.20 6.38 -3.13
CA GLN A 59 0.22 6.22 -3.51
C GLN A 59 1.13 5.86 -2.33
N TRP A 60 0.54 5.29 -1.28
CA TRP A 60 1.18 4.98 -0.01
C TRP A 60 0.94 3.54 0.40
N LEU A 61 1.89 2.97 1.12
CA LEU A 61 1.80 1.61 1.64
C LEU A 61 2.13 1.62 3.13
N CYS A 62 1.29 1.04 3.98
CA CYS A 62 1.62 0.89 5.39
C CYS A 62 2.71 -0.18 5.58
N TRP A 63 3.45 -0.08 6.68
CA TRP A 63 4.56 -1.00 6.99
C TRP A 63 4.12 -2.47 7.08
N GLU A 64 2.91 -2.76 7.57
CA GLU A 64 2.39 -4.12 7.63
C GLU A 64 2.20 -4.70 6.22
N CYS A 65 1.56 -3.92 5.34
CA CYS A 65 1.31 -4.32 3.96
C CYS A 65 2.59 -4.42 3.15
N SER A 66 3.57 -3.55 3.38
CA SER A 66 4.88 -3.63 2.70
C SER A 66 5.62 -4.92 3.08
N CYS A 67 5.64 -5.26 4.37
CA CYS A 67 6.21 -6.53 4.84
C CYS A 67 5.45 -7.74 4.27
N LEU A 68 4.13 -7.70 4.23
CA LEU A 68 3.32 -8.81 3.71
C LEU A 68 3.52 -9.01 2.21
N LEU A 69 3.56 -7.92 1.43
CA LEU A 69 3.82 -7.93 0.00
C LEU A 69 5.18 -8.58 -0.32
N LEU A 70 6.24 -8.12 0.35
CA LEU A 70 7.59 -8.69 0.21
C LEU A 70 7.64 -10.18 0.55
N LYS A 71 6.99 -10.61 1.65
CA LYS A 71 6.93 -12.02 2.04
C LYS A 71 6.18 -12.86 1.02
N SER A 72 5.10 -12.33 0.47
CA SER A 72 4.25 -13.02 -0.52
C SER A 72 4.97 -13.21 -1.85
N VAL A 73 5.68 -12.19 -2.34
CA VAL A 73 6.52 -12.30 -3.54
C VAL A 73 7.61 -13.35 -3.35
N ARG A 74 8.36 -13.29 -2.24
CA ARG A 74 9.39 -14.30 -1.92
C ARG A 74 8.81 -15.71 -1.84
N PHE A 75 7.60 -15.85 -1.32
CA PHE A 75 6.91 -17.14 -1.28
C PHE A 75 6.56 -17.63 -2.68
N LYS A 76 5.97 -16.79 -3.55
CA LYS A 76 5.69 -17.10 -4.95
C LYS A 76 6.96 -17.57 -5.68
N GLN A 77 8.07 -16.85 -5.56
CA GLN A 77 9.35 -17.22 -6.16
C GLN A 77 9.85 -18.60 -5.69
N LYS A 78 9.73 -18.91 -4.38
CA LYS A 78 10.12 -20.22 -3.85
C LYS A 78 9.26 -21.36 -4.42
N VAL A 79 7.95 -21.15 -4.54
CA VAL A 79 7.02 -22.13 -5.11
C VAL A 79 7.34 -22.37 -6.59
N LEU A 80 7.55 -21.31 -7.37
CA LEU A 80 7.91 -21.41 -8.79
C LEU A 80 9.24 -22.17 -8.97
N LYS A 81 10.25 -21.85 -8.15
CA LYS A 81 11.52 -22.58 -8.17
C LYS A 81 11.33 -24.07 -7.85
N ALA A 82 10.58 -24.39 -6.81
CA ALA A 82 10.31 -25.77 -6.44
C ALA A 82 9.57 -26.52 -7.56
N HIS A 83 8.54 -25.90 -8.15
CA HIS A 83 7.80 -26.45 -9.28
C HIS A 83 8.73 -26.74 -10.48
N LEU A 84 9.57 -25.77 -10.88
CA LEU A 84 10.53 -25.96 -11.96
C LEU A 84 11.53 -27.08 -11.67
N THR A 85 12.05 -27.16 -10.45
CA THR A 85 12.97 -28.23 -10.06
C THR A 85 12.30 -29.60 -10.14
N LEU A 86 11.11 -29.75 -9.59
CA LEU A 86 10.36 -31.01 -9.60
C LEU A 86 9.93 -31.40 -11.02
N TYR A 87 9.46 -30.44 -11.81
CA TYR A 87 9.08 -30.66 -13.22
C TYR A 87 10.27 -31.13 -14.05
N ASN A 88 11.43 -30.51 -13.89
CA ASN A 88 12.65 -30.90 -14.59
C ASN A 88 13.14 -32.29 -14.16
N TYR A 89 13.05 -32.60 -12.87
CA TYR A 89 13.36 -33.94 -12.37
C TYR A 89 12.42 -34.99 -12.97
N HIS A 90 11.12 -34.75 -12.92
CA HIS A 90 10.12 -35.65 -13.51
C HIS A 90 10.39 -35.85 -15.01
N SER A 91 10.53 -34.77 -15.77
CA SER A 91 10.70 -34.81 -17.23
C SER A 91 12.01 -35.47 -17.70
N ARG A 92 13.02 -35.62 -16.83
CA ARG A 92 14.35 -36.15 -17.21
C ARG A 92 14.71 -37.46 -16.53
N CYS A 93 14.24 -37.67 -15.30
CA CYS A 93 14.79 -38.69 -14.40
C CYS A 93 13.74 -39.68 -13.88
N ALA A 94 12.44 -39.41 -14.03
CA ALA A 94 11.38 -40.32 -13.64
C ALA A 94 10.59 -40.75 -14.90
N PRO A 95 10.94 -41.88 -15.54
CA PRO A 95 10.13 -42.44 -16.64
C PRO A 95 8.75 -42.91 -16.16
#